data_AF-A0A7Y8AS07-F1
#
_entry.id   AF-A0A7Y8AS07-F1
#
_cell.length_a   1.000
_cell.length_b   1.000
_cell.length_c   1.000
_cell.angle_alpha   90.00
_cell.angle_beta   90.00
_cell.angle_gamma   90.00
#
_symmetry.space_group_name_H-M   'P 1'
#
loop_
_entity.id
_entity.type
_entity.pdbx_description
1 polymer ?
#
loop_
_entity_poly.entity_id
_entity_poly.type
_entity_poly.pdbx_seq_one_letter_code
_entity_poly.pdbx_strand_id
1 'polypeptide(L)'
;MVCRGNTWLLQTIPRWDAKLGDSIVSSFFFREARKLNARVTVLTVSELAPLHTEVFGVDRVIVTGASPGVARLRHIARQLGPVDVVVHLVGRIQPAEIMFLHWLQPSRVYSLDDDLRCVNRKFGAATADKSFPERYEQVLLDLGAKAVERQYIVPLPPLFQGAADAPQILVNSYASRPDKGLSFNTAVMLLRAVADAYPGKSVGILCSPVTRADAQRLETSVGRPNVRALKDLNTPTDAAGYIIHAHAVVSVDTAIVHMAVGLETRLVAIYPAMGDEHNPWLPPLSTKTTVVYSPQDEQHYRRTGQKNMNAFSIEDVVTELDRLLSTDTGIDPVITLHARIVAGLGVATGTLARQLPLISQAFPEVGECYPGTINLLLERPLVVTRPDHRTAPIAWTPSGRITEVFDLVRIELELDHSPLRVPAWLYIAHGSPHRQTPSTHEVIAQALDLEGIQGCRIHLRANAVALA
;
A
#
# COMPACT_ATOMS: atom_id res chain seq x y z
N MET A 1 20.72 32.50 11.23
CA MET A 1 21.13 31.46 10.26
C MET A 1 22.58 31.10 10.60
N VAL A 2 22.77 29.99 11.32
CA VAL A 2 24.11 29.43 11.61
C VAL A 2 24.09 28.03 11.05
N CYS A 3 24.87 27.81 9.99
CA CYS A 3 25.22 26.48 9.51
C CYS A 3 26.01 25.79 10.62
N ARG A 4 25.38 24.89 11.38
CA ARG A 4 26.15 23.94 12.20
C ARG A 4 26.51 22.76 11.31
N GLY A 5 27.79 22.68 10.95
CA GLY A 5 28.37 21.52 10.29
C GLY A 5 28.20 20.26 11.14
N ASN A 6 27.98 19.13 10.48
CA ASN A 6 27.99 17.76 11.03
C ASN A 6 27.27 17.57 12.38
N THR A 7 26.06 18.11 12.53
CA THR A 7 25.33 18.04 13.80
C THR A 7 24.19 17.03 13.73
N TRP A 8 24.22 16.04 14.64
CA TRP A 8 23.16 15.06 14.85
C TRP A 8 21.84 15.77 15.17
N LEU A 9 20.87 15.76 14.24
CA LEU A 9 19.55 16.31 14.47
C LEU A 9 18.81 15.44 15.49
N LEU A 10 18.60 15.94 16.71
CA LEU A 10 17.86 15.20 17.74
C LEU A 10 16.36 15.44 17.55
N GLN A 11 15.65 14.37 17.18
CA GLN A 11 14.21 14.39 16.96
C GLN A 11 13.49 13.67 18.10
N THR A 12 12.37 14.22 18.55
CA THR A 12 11.46 13.55 19.49
C THR A 12 10.10 13.31 18.84
N ILE A 13 9.63 12.06 18.91
CA ILE A 13 8.32 11.65 18.39
C ILE A 13 7.46 11.11 19.54
N PRO A 14 6.43 11.85 19.96
CA PRO A 14 5.47 11.37 20.93
C PRO A 14 4.58 10.28 20.31
N ARG A 15 4.68 9.05 20.85
CA ARG A 15 3.89 7.86 20.49
C ARG A 15 3.30 7.19 21.73
N TRP A 16 2.89 8.00 22.72
CA TRP A 16 2.24 7.55 23.95
C TRP A 16 0.73 7.32 23.77
N ASP A 17 0.23 7.39 22.54
CA ASP A 17 -1.13 7.02 22.14
C ASP A 17 -1.38 5.50 22.22
N ALA A 18 -0.32 4.71 22.38
CA ALA A 18 -0.34 3.25 22.54
C ALA A 18 -1.00 2.50 21.36
N LYS A 19 -1.04 3.10 20.15
CA LYS A 19 -1.63 2.46 18.98
C LYS A 19 -0.58 1.81 18.10
N LEU A 20 -0.73 0.51 17.94
CA LEU A 20 0.11 -0.33 17.09
C LEU A 20 0.01 0.06 15.60
N GLY A 21 -1.21 0.27 15.08
CA GLY A 21 -1.44 0.61 13.67
C GLY A 21 -0.74 1.91 13.28
N ASP A 22 -0.99 2.98 14.02
CA ASP A 22 -0.33 4.26 13.85
C ASP A 22 1.21 4.10 13.94
N SER A 23 1.74 3.21 14.79
CA SER A 23 3.19 2.97 14.93
C SER A 23 3.77 2.31 13.66
N ILE A 24 3.08 1.33 13.09
CA ILE A 24 3.44 0.69 11.81
C ILE A 24 3.41 1.72 10.67
N VAL A 25 2.38 2.58 10.60
CA VAL A 25 2.28 3.63 9.58
C VAL A 25 3.49 4.58 9.61
N SER A 26 4.00 4.90 10.81
CA SER A 26 5.18 5.76 10.96
C SER A 26 6.52 5.02 10.93
N SER A 27 6.53 3.69 10.79
CA SER A 27 7.73 2.87 11.00
C SER A 27 8.88 3.20 10.04
N PHE A 28 8.58 3.54 8.78
CA PHE A 28 9.60 3.92 7.80
C PHE A 28 10.32 5.21 8.18
N PHE A 29 9.66 6.10 8.94
CA PHE A 29 10.21 7.41 9.31
C PHE A 29 11.56 7.27 10.00
N PHE A 30 11.73 6.27 10.87
CA PHE A 30 12.95 6.09 11.65
C PHE A 30 14.16 5.71 10.77
N ARG A 31 13.95 4.78 9.82
CA ARG A 31 14.95 4.41 8.81
C ARG A 31 15.33 5.63 7.96
N GLU A 32 14.35 6.37 7.48
CA GLU A 32 14.60 7.52 6.59
C GLU A 32 15.24 8.70 7.33
N ALA A 33 14.87 8.95 8.59
CA ALA A 33 15.49 9.97 9.43
C ALA A 33 16.98 9.65 9.69
N ARG A 34 17.33 8.38 9.86
CA ARG A 34 18.72 7.95 10.02
C ARG A 34 19.56 8.26 8.77
N LYS A 35 18.99 8.17 7.56
CA LYS A 35 19.68 8.57 6.31
C LYS A 35 20.09 10.06 6.32
N LEU A 36 19.43 10.89 7.15
CA LEU A 36 19.76 12.30 7.38
C LEU A 36 20.75 12.52 8.54
N ASN A 37 21.35 11.46 9.09
CA ASN A 37 22.14 11.49 10.33
C ASN A 37 21.37 12.07 11.54
N ALA A 38 20.05 11.94 11.55
CA ALA A 38 19.25 12.28 12.71
C ALA A 38 19.29 11.17 13.76
N ARG A 39 19.20 11.56 15.03
CA ARG A 39 18.97 10.65 16.16
C ARG A 39 17.52 10.80 16.60
N VAL A 40 16.76 9.72 16.57
CA VAL A 40 15.34 9.75 16.91
C VAL A 40 15.12 9.15 18.30
N THR A 41 14.45 9.91 19.15
CA THR A 41 13.90 9.42 20.42
C THR A 41 12.38 9.28 20.31
N VAL A 42 11.86 8.10 20.63
CA VAL A 42 10.42 7.84 20.71
C VAL A 42 9.97 7.78 22.16
N LEU A 43 8.85 8.45 22.46
CA LEU A 43 8.19 8.40 23.76
C LEU A 43 6.96 7.49 23.63
N THR A 44 6.99 6.28 24.20
CA THR A 44 5.91 5.30 24.01
C THR A 44 5.64 4.46 25.27
N VAL A 45 4.65 3.60 25.22
CA VAL A 45 4.28 2.68 26.32
C VAL A 45 5.16 1.43 26.32
N SER A 46 5.22 0.73 27.46
CA SER A 46 6.05 -0.46 27.65
C SER A 46 5.81 -1.55 26.60
N GLU A 47 4.55 -1.72 26.20
CA GLU A 47 4.05 -2.73 25.28
C GLU A 47 4.57 -2.52 23.86
N LEU A 48 4.84 -1.27 23.47
CA LEU A 48 5.35 -0.92 22.14
C LEU A 48 6.84 -0.60 22.15
N ALA A 49 7.50 -0.58 23.31
CA ALA A 49 8.93 -0.27 23.39
C ALA A 49 9.78 -1.27 22.59
N PRO A 50 9.60 -2.61 22.71
CA PRO A 50 10.37 -3.58 21.92
C PRO A 50 10.18 -3.38 20.41
N LEU A 51 8.95 -3.08 19.97
CA LEU A 51 8.66 -2.81 18.55
C LEU A 51 9.49 -1.63 18.02
N HIS A 52 9.58 -0.55 18.80
CA HIS A 52 10.36 0.62 18.39
C HIS A 52 11.88 0.35 18.42
N THR A 53 12.39 -0.34 19.44
CA THR A 53 13.83 -0.59 19.56
C THR A 53 14.34 -1.68 18.62
N GLU A 54 13.67 -2.83 18.60
CA GLU A 54 14.17 -4.06 17.97
C GLU A 54 13.75 -4.18 16.51
N VAL A 55 12.56 -3.67 16.15
CA VAL A 55 11.98 -3.84 14.81
C VAL A 55 12.16 -2.57 13.98
N PHE A 56 11.78 -1.40 14.50
CA PHE A 56 11.91 -0.14 13.78
C PHE A 56 13.32 0.48 13.87
N GLY A 57 14.15 -0.06 14.77
CA GLY A 57 15.51 0.41 14.99
C GLY A 57 15.54 1.86 15.43
N VAL A 58 14.72 2.28 16.39
CA VAL A 58 14.77 3.64 16.97
C VAL A 58 16.01 3.79 17.86
N ASP A 59 16.70 4.93 17.78
CA ASP A 59 17.98 5.13 18.49
C ASP A 59 17.82 5.20 20.01
N ARG A 60 16.70 5.75 20.49
CA ARG A 60 16.35 5.80 21.92
C ARG A 60 14.85 5.68 22.13
N VAL A 61 14.43 4.88 23.10
CA VAL A 61 13.05 4.82 23.55
C VAL A 61 12.97 5.26 25.01
N ILE A 62 12.03 6.14 25.32
CA ILE A 62 11.68 6.50 26.70
C ILE A 62 10.26 5.99 26.98
N VAL A 63 10.18 5.03 27.90
CA VAL A 63 8.90 4.43 28.29
C VAL A 63 8.11 5.39 29.18
N THR A 64 6.82 5.53 28.91
CA THR A 64 5.88 6.31 29.73
C THR A 64 4.50 5.66 29.70
N GLY A 65 3.61 6.03 30.62
CA GLY A 65 2.20 5.66 30.52
C GLY A 65 1.51 6.37 29.35
N ALA A 66 0.35 5.86 28.94
CA ALA A 66 -0.50 6.53 27.97
C ALA A 66 -0.95 7.89 28.51
N SER A 67 -0.91 8.93 27.66
CA SER A 67 -1.29 10.31 28.00
C SER A 67 -0.59 10.84 29.28
N PRO A 68 0.74 10.99 29.29
CA PRO A 68 1.49 11.37 30.49
C PRO A 68 1.12 12.76 31.00
N GLY A 69 0.96 12.87 32.32
CA GLY A 69 0.74 14.15 32.99
C GLY A 69 1.98 15.05 33.05
N VAL A 70 1.76 16.31 33.44
CA VAL A 70 2.79 17.37 33.51
C VAL A 70 4.06 16.97 34.26
N ALA A 71 3.92 16.32 35.43
CA ALA A 71 5.08 15.90 36.23
C ALA A 71 5.96 14.88 35.51
N ARG A 72 5.34 13.92 34.81
CA ARG A 72 6.06 12.91 34.02
C ARG A 72 6.74 13.55 32.82
N LEU A 73 6.03 14.42 32.09
CA LEU A 73 6.60 15.16 30.97
C LEU A 73 7.78 16.04 31.39
N ARG A 74 7.71 16.69 32.56
CA ARG A 74 8.83 17.47 33.10
C ARG A 74 10.05 16.61 33.40
N HIS A 75 9.84 15.42 33.95
CA HIS A 75 10.91 14.46 34.19
C HIS A 75 11.56 14.00 32.88
N ILE A 76 10.74 13.66 31.87
CA ILE A 76 11.22 13.27 30.54
C ILE A 76 12.00 14.41 29.88
N ALA A 77 11.50 15.66 29.95
CA ALA A 77 12.18 16.81 29.38
C ALA A 77 13.58 17.03 30.00
N ARG A 78 13.72 16.81 31.32
CA ARG A 78 15.03 16.85 31.99
C ARG A 78 15.97 15.72 31.54
N GLN A 79 15.44 14.54 31.22
CA GLN A 79 16.22 13.40 30.71
C GLN A 79 16.65 13.56 29.24
N LEU A 80 15.87 14.30 28.45
CA LEU A 80 16.16 14.59 27.05
C LEU A 80 17.10 15.78 26.91
N GLY A 81 16.88 16.83 27.69
CA GLY A 81 17.46 18.15 27.44
C GLY A 81 16.83 18.83 26.22
N PRO A 82 17.45 19.89 25.70
CA PRO A 82 17.01 20.55 24.47
C PRO A 82 17.05 19.59 23.28
N VAL A 83 16.07 19.70 22.39
CA VAL A 83 16.00 18.92 21.14
C VAL A 83 15.87 19.86 19.94
N ASP A 84 16.24 19.42 18.75
CA ASP A 84 16.16 20.29 17.57
C ASP A 84 14.74 20.30 17.00
N VAL A 85 14.09 19.14 16.98
CA VAL A 85 12.83 18.89 16.29
C VAL A 85 11.88 18.06 17.15
N VAL A 86 10.60 18.44 17.17
CA VAL A 86 9.51 17.60 17.67
C VAL A 86 8.52 17.32 16.55
N VAL A 87 8.16 16.05 16.36
CA VAL A 87 7.17 15.61 15.37
C VAL A 87 5.94 15.07 16.10
N HIS A 88 4.90 15.89 16.20
CA HIS A 88 3.64 15.59 16.89
C HIS A 88 2.47 15.57 15.91
N LEU A 89 2.35 14.49 15.14
CA LEU A 89 1.28 14.34 14.15
C LEU A 89 0.05 13.59 14.66
N VAL A 90 0.04 13.16 15.93
CA VAL A 90 -1.07 12.37 16.49
C VAL A 90 -1.97 13.25 17.35
N GLY A 91 -3.25 13.37 16.98
CA GLY A 91 -4.23 14.11 17.77
C GLY A 91 -3.91 15.61 17.91
N ARG A 92 -4.46 16.23 18.95
CA ARG A 92 -4.20 17.63 19.31
C ARG A 92 -3.21 17.71 20.46
N ILE A 93 -2.31 18.69 20.42
CA ILE A 93 -1.40 19.04 21.50
C ILE A 93 -2.21 19.49 22.71
N GLN A 94 -2.06 18.75 23.80
CA GLN A 94 -2.71 19.01 25.09
C GLN A 94 -1.95 20.08 25.90
N PRO A 95 -2.60 20.75 26.87
CA PRO A 95 -1.93 21.77 27.70
C PRO A 95 -0.63 21.30 28.39
N ALA A 96 -0.59 20.04 28.85
CA ALA A 96 0.61 19.45 29.44
C ALA A 96 1.76 19.31 28.42
N GLU A 97 1.41 19.04 27.15
CA GLU A 97 2.36 18.90 26.04
C GLU A 97 2.88 20.26 25.57
N ILE A 98 2.09 21.34 25.70
CA ILE A 98 2.59 22.71 25.48
C ILE A 98 3.72 23.05 26.46
N MET A 99 3.56 22.69 27.74
CA MET A 99 4.63 22.85 28.74
C MET A 99 5.84 21.97 28.43
N PHE A 100 5.61 20.76 27.94
CA PHE A 100 6.67 19.86 27.51
C PHE A 100 7.50 20.46 26.36
N LEU A 101 6.84 20.99 25.31
CA LEU A 101 7.49 21.69 24.21
C LEU A 101 8.28 22.90 24.71
N HIS A 102 7.75 23.66 25.67
CA HIS A 102 8.45 24.78 26.28
C HIS A 102 9.76 24.35 26.97
N TRP A 103 9.76 23.22 27.69
CA TRP A 103 10.96 22.71 28.35
C TRP A 103 12.00 22.11 27.38
N LEU A 104 11.54 21.55 26.26
CA LEU A 104 12.42 20.98 25.23
C LEU A 104 13.06 22.03 24.32
N GLN A 105 12.50 23.24 24.26
CA GLN A 105 12.97 24.36 23.42
C GLN A 105 13.30 23.98 21.95
N PRO A 106 12.41 23.26 21.24
CA PRO A 106 12.68 22.83 19.88
C PRO A 106 12.75 24.00 18.90
N SER A 107 13.69 23.90 17.95
CA SER A 107 13.77 24.85 16.83
C SER A 107 12.65 24.66 15.81
N ARG A 108 12.10 23.43 15.71
CA ARG A 108 10.98 23.08 14.83
C ARG A 108 9.99 22.18 15.54
N VAL A 109 8.71 22.52 15.45
CA VAL A 109 7.59 21.70 15.96
C VAL A 109 6.63 21.46 14.81
N TYR A 110 6.60 20.22 14.32
CA TYR A 110 5.66 19.74 13.33
C TYR A 110 4.40 19.27 14.03
N SER A 111 3.24 19.85 13.71
CA SER A 111 1.97 19.46 14.28
C SER A 111 0.79 19.85 13.39
N LEU A 112 -0.35 19.19 13.63
CA LEU A 112 -1.63 19.49 13.00
C LEU A 112 -2.35 20.68 13.67
N ASP A 113 -1.91 21.14 14.85
CA ASP A 113 -2.51 22.25 15.59
C ASP A 113 -1.99 23.62 15.12
N ASP A 114 -2.48 24.04 13.95
CA ASP A 114 -2.03 25.27 13.27
C ASP A 114 -2.26 26.55 14.09
N ASP A 115 -3.19 26.55 15.04
CA ASP A 115 -3.50 27.72 15.87
C ASP A 115 -2.48 27.96 17.00
N LEU A 116 -1.68 26.95 17.35
CA LEU A 116 -0.72 27.05 18.45
C LEU A 116 0.56 27.80 18.02
N ARG A 117 0.90 28.87 18.76
CA ARG A 117 2.12 29.66 18.49
C ARG A 117 3.42 28.88 18.63
N CYS A 118 3.45 27.84 19.46
CA CYS A 118 4.61 26.97 19.61
C CYS A 118 4.81 26.02 18.41
N VAL A 119 3.80 25.87 17.55
CA VAL A 119 3.87 25.10 16.29
C VAL A 119 4.32 26.03 15.17
N ASN A 120 5.59 25.90 14.79
CA ASN A 120 6.19 26.69 13.71
C ASN A 120 6.37 25.91 12.39
N ARG A 121 5.91 24.65 12.36
CA ARG A 121 5.71 23.83 11.16
C ARG A 121 4.26 23.31 11.17
N LYS A 122 3.39 24.13 10.58
CA LYS A 122 1.93 23.97 10.57
C LYS A 122 1.49 23.00 9.48
N PHE A 123 1.03 21.82 9.87
CA PHE A 123 0.65 20.74 8.95
C PHE A 123 -0.87 20.52 8.88
N GLY A 124 -1.68 21.18 9.71
CA GLY A 124 -3.12 20.97 9.76
C GLY A 124 -3.81 21.21 8.42
N ALA A 125 -3.92 22.48 8.02
CA ALA A 125 -4.52 22.86 6.74
C ALA A 125 -3.66 22.43 5.55
N ALA A 126 -2.33 22.53 5.67
CA ALA A 126 -1.39 22.26 4.59
C ALA A 126 -1.31 20.79 4.17
N THR A 127 -1.82 19.86 4.99
CA THR A 127 -1.80 18.41 4.71
C THR A 127 -3.17 17.76 4.94
N ALA A 128 -4.24 18.56 4.88
CA ALA A 128 -5.60 18.10 5.17
C ALA A 128 -6.07 16.97 4.25
N ASP A 129 -5.63 16.98 2.99
CA ASP A 129 -5.90 16.01 1.93
C ASP A 129 -4.91 14.84 1.86
N LYS A 130 -3.90 14.83 2.75
CA LYS A 130 -2.82 13.84 2.76
C LYS A 130 -3.03 12.75 3.80
N SER A 131 -2.63 11.54 3.42
CA SER A 131 -2.50 10.41 4.33
C SER A 131 -1.38 10.61 5.35
N PHE A 132 -1.42 9.87 6.47
CA PHE A 132 -0.37 9.93 7.48
C PHE A 132 1.04 9.60 6.98
N PRO A 133 1.26 8.57 6.13
CA PRO A 133 2.56 8.35 5.49
C PRO A 133 3.07 9.58 4.73
N GLU A 134 2.21 10.24 3.96
CA GLU A 134 2.58 11.45 3.20
C GLU A 134 2.93 12.63 4.12
N ARG A 135 2.27 12.74 5.27
CA ARG A 135 2.61 13.75 6.29
C ARG A 135 4.00 13.48 6.87
N TYR A 136 4.33 12.24 7.21
CA TYR A 136 5.65 11.86 7.71
C TYR A 136 6.74 12.04 6.64
N GLU A 137 6.45 11.70 5.38
CA GLU A 137 7.32 12.00 4.24
C GLU A 137 7.59 13.49 4.11
N GLN A 138 6.56 14.34 4.19
CA GLN A 138 6.72 15.79 4.10
C GLN A 138 7.56 16.36 5.24
N VAL A 139 7.50 15.79 6.45
CA VAL A 139 8.44 16.14 7.52
C VAL A 139 9.87 15.83 7.11
N LEU A 140 10.15 14.62 6.59
CA LEU A 140 11.50 14.22 6.16
C LEU A 140 12.03 15.08 5.02
N LEU A 141 11.18 15.44 4.05
CA LEU A 141 11.52 16.36 2.96
C LEU A 141 11.88 17.76 3.49
N ASP A 142 11.11 18.32 4.43
CA ASP A 142 11.42 19.61 5.08
C ASP A 142 12.71 19.55 5.94
N LEU A 143 13.08 18.36 6.40
CA LEU A 143 14.35 18.10 7.08
C LEU A 143 15.53 17.89 6.12
N GLY A 144 15.30 17.81 4.81
CA GLY A 144 16.33 17.73 3.77
C GLY A 144 16.47 16.37 3.08
N ALA A 145 15.53 15.44 3.27
CA ALA A 145 15.48 14.23 2.46
C ALA A 145 15.20 14.58 0.98
N LYS A 146 15.88 13.89 0.07
CA LYS A 146 15.65 14.03 -1.38
C LYS A 146 14.56 13.08 -1.90
N ALA A 147 14.47 11.92 -1.28
CA ALA A 147 13.48 10.87 -1.56
C ALA A 147 13.22 10.12 -0.25
N VAL A 148 12.01 9.56 -0.12
CA VAL A 148 11.54 8.87 1.07
C VAL A 148 10.95 7.53 0.64
N GLU A 149 11.52 6.44 1.14
CA GLU A 149 10.94 5.11 0.97
C GLU A 149 9.85 4.90 2.02
N ARG A 150 8.60 4.76 1.59
CA ARG A 150 7.41 4.70 2.48
C ARG A 150 6.98 3.28 2.87
N GLN A 151 7.75 2.25 2.49
CA GLN A 151 7.42 0.87 2.85
C GLN A 151 7.41 0.69 4.37
N TYR A 152 6.28 0.23 4.91
CA TYR A 152 6.13 -0.01 6.34
C TYR A 152 6.99 -1.19 6.78
N ILE A 153 7.49 -1.12 8.01
CA ILE A 153 8.17 -2.20 8.69
C ILE A 153 7.14 -2.90 9.57
N VAL A 154 7.01 -4.22 9.42
CA VAL A 154 6.07 -5.05 10.17
C VAL A 154 6.86 -6.07 11.01
N PRO A 155 6.52 -6.28 12.30
CA PRO A 155 7.22 -7.25 13.14
C PRO A 155 6.96 -8.67 12.64
N LEU A 156 7.98 -9.36 12.15
CA LEU A 156 7.89 -10.76 11.71
C LEU A 156 8.53 -11.70 12.74
N PRO A 157 7.98 -12.91 12.93
CA PRO A 157 8.61 -13.90 13.80
C PRO A 157 9.91 -14.39 13.16
N PRO A 158 10.99 -14.63 13.94
CA PRO A 158 12.22 -15.23 13.40
C PRO A 158 11.98 -16.61 12.76
N LEU A 159 11.03 -17.37 13.29
CA LEU A 159 10.55 -18.62 12.74
C LEU A 159 9.04 -18.71 12.91
N PHE A 160 8.30 -18.89 11.81
CA PHE A 160 6.86 -19.10 11.85
C PHE A 160 6.54 -20.60 11.72
N GLN A 161 6.18 -21.24 12.84
CA GLN A 161 5.88 -22.67 12.86
C GLN A 161 4.56 -23.03 12.16
N GLY A 162 3.64 -22.07 12.01
CA GLY A 162 2.33 -22.28 11.38
C GLY A 162 2.30 -22.19 9.85
N ALA A 163 3.44 -22.07 9.17
CA ALA A 163 3.50 -21.77 7.74
C ALA A 163 2.80 -22.83 6.87
N ALA A 164 3.03 -24.11 7.13
CA ALA A 164 2.47 -25.21 6.34
C ALA A 164 0.95 -25.30 6.45
N ASP A 165 0.40 -24.92 7.60
CA ASP A 165 -1.03 -24.97 7.87
C ASP A 165 -1.68 -23.59 7.79
N ALA A 166 -0.97 -22.54 7.39
CA ALA A 166 -1.49 -21.18 7.43
C ALA A 166 -2.77 -21.05 6.58
N PRO A 167 -3.85 -20.43 7.09
CA PRO A 167 -5.04 -20.23 6.29
C PRO A 167 -4.76 -19.35 5.08
N GLN A 168 -5.32 -19.71 3.93
CA GLN A 168 -5.13 -18.97 2.68
C GLN A 168 -5.86 -17.62 2.69
N ILE A 169 -6.97 -17.52 3.41
CA ILE A 169 -7.70 -16.26 3.60
C ILE A 169 -7.79 -15.98 5.10
N LEU A 170 -7.44 -14.76 5.52
CA LEU A 170 -7.59 -14.33 6.89
C LEU A 170 -8.69 -13.30 7.01
N VAL A 171 -9.47 -13.38 8.08
CA VAL A 171 -10.53 -12.41 8.39
C VAL A 171 -10.33 -11.88 9.80
N ASN A 172 -10.22 -10.57 9.94
CA ASN A 172 -10.24 -9.87 11.22
C ASN A 172 -11.50 -9.00 11.34
N SER A 173 -12.44 -9.44 12.18
CA SER A 173 -13.67 -8.71 12.51
C SER A 173 -13.53 -7.82 13.75
N TYR A 174 -12.39 -7.87 14.44
CA TYR A 174 -12.16 -7.20 15.72
C TYR A 174 -11.45 -5.87 15.54
N ALA A 175 -11.72 -4.92 16.45
CA ALA A 175 -11.03 -3.65 16.56
C ALA A 175 -10.62 -3.37 18.00
N SER A 176 -9.85 -2.31 18.22
CA SER A 176 -9.41 -1.89 19.56
C SER A 176 -10.56 -1.52 20.51
N ARG A 177 -11.75 -1.25 19.96
CA ARG A 177 -12.97 -1.07 20.73
C ARG A 177 -14.12 -1.86 20.09
N PRO A 178 -15.06 -2.39 20.88
CA PRO A 178 -16.18 -3.17 20.36
C PRO A 178 -17.04 -2.40 19.35
N ASP A 179 -17.24 -1.10 19.55
CA ASP A 179 -18.03 -0.23 18.65
C ASP A 179 -17.40 -0.02 17.27
N LYS A 180 -16.11 -0.35 17.12
CA LYS A 180 -15.35 -0.25 15.87
C LYS A 180 -15.16 -1.58 15.17
N GLY A 181 -15.58 -2.69 15.78
CA GLY A 181 -15.55 -4.02 15.17
C GLY A 181 -16.86 -4.34 14.45
N LEU A 182 -16.88 -5.49 13.80
CA LEU A 182 -18.14 -6.05 13.30
C LEU A 182 -18.96 -6.61 14.46
N SER A 183 -20.27 -6.49 14.36
CA SER A 183 -21.20 -7.22 15.21
C SER A 183 -21.03 -8.73 14.97
N PHE A 184 -21.38 -9.54 15.97
CA PHE A 184 -21.32 -10.99 15.86
C PHE A 184 -22.07 -11.52 14.63
N ASN A 185 -23.30 -11.04 14.40
CA ASN A 185 -24.11 -11.47 13.26
C ASN A 185 -23.48 -11.09 11.92
N THR A 186 -22.97 -9.86 11.79
CA THR A 186 -22.29 -9.42 10.56
C THR A 186 -21.01 -10.20 10.32
N ALA A 187 -20.22 -10.48 11.36
CA ALA A 187 -19.03 -11.31 11.26
C ALA A 187 -19.36 -12.75 10.80
N VAL A 188 -20.42 -13.37 11.34
CA VAL A 188 -20.89 -14.70 10.90
C VAL A 188 -21.33 -14.68 9.44
N MET A 189 -22.10 -13.67 9.01
CA MET A 189 -22.55 -13.55 7.61
C MET A 189 -21.36 -13.38 6.66
N LEU A 190 -20.41 -12.51 7.00
CA LEU A 190 -19.20 -12.29 6.21
C LEU A 190 -18.36 -13.56 6.10
N LEU A 191 -18.08 -14.23 7.22
CA LEU A 191 -17.29 -15.46 7.25
C LEU A 191 -17.94 -16.58 6.45
N ARG A 192 -19.27 -16.74 6.52
CA ARG A 192 -20.01 -17.70 5.69
C ARG A 192 -19.89 -17.37 4.21
N ALA A 193 -20.10 -16.11 3.82
CA ALA A 193 -20.00 -15.70 2.43
C ALA A 193 -18.59 -15.95 1.84
N VAL A 194 -17.54 -15.60 2.60
CA VAL A 194 -16.16 -15.87 2.18
C VAL A 194 -15.89 -17.38 2.10
N ALA A 195 -16.32 -18.15 3.10
CA ALA A 195 -16.12 -19.61 3.11
C ALA A 195 -16.85 -20.33 1.97
N ASP A 196 -18.07 -19.87 1.65
CA ASP A 196 -18.93 -20.43 0.59
C ASP A 196 -18.44 -20.04 -0.81
N ALA A 197 -17.85 -18.85 -0.97
CA ALA A 197 -17.21 -18.42 -2.22
C ALA A 197 -15.91 -19.19 -2.52
N TYR A 198 -15.19 -19.62 -1.49
CA TYR A 198 -13.92 -20.35 -1.62
C TYR A 198 -13.90 -21.68 -0.85
N PRO A 199 -14.72 -22.67 -1.23
CA PRO A 199 -14.80 -23.95 -0.51
C PRO A 199 -13.48 -24.73 -0.52
N GLY A 200 -12.63 -24.51 -1.53
CA GLY A 200 -11.30 -25.09 -1.65
C GLY A 200 -10.19 -24.33 -0.90
N LYS A 201 -10.50 -23.19 -0.26
CA LYS A 201 -9.53 -22.40 0.50
C LYS A 201 -9.83 -22.43 1.99
N SER A 202 -8.76 -22.49 2.80
CA SER A 202 -8.85 -22.39 4.26
C SER A 202 -9.01 -20.92 4.69
N VAL A 203 -9.93 -20.67 5.62
CA VAL A 203 -10.27 -19.36 6.17
C VAL A 203 -9.93 -19.31 7.66
N GLY A 204 -9.06 -18.38 8.04
CA GLY A 204 -8.64 -18.16 9.43
C GLY A 204 -9.29 -16.94 10.06
N ILE A 205 -9.86 -17.09 11.24
CA ILE A 205 -10.33 -15.96 12.05
C ILE A 205 -9.15 -15.47 12.90
N LEU A 206 -8.68 -14.25 12.61
CA LEU A 206 -7.67 -13.58 13.42
C LEU A 206 -8.29 -13.14 14.76
N CYS A 207 -7.54 -13.31 15.85
CA CYS A 207 -7.97 -12.88 17.17
C CYS A 207 -6.77 -12.47 18.03
N SER A 208 -7.05 -11.74 19.11
CA SER A 208 -6.10 -11.50 20.19
C SER A 208 -6.40 -12.46 21.36
N PRO A 209 -5.52 -12.58 22.37
CA PRO A 209 -5.83 -13.34 23.59
C PRO A 209 -7.19 -12.96 24.22
N VAL A 210 -7.56 -11.68 24.14
CA VAL A 210 -8.81 -11.16 24.70
C VAL A 210 -10.04 -11.56 23.86
N THR A 211 -9.90 -11.66 22.54
CA THR A 211 -11.02 -11.99 21.63
C THR A 211 -11.08 -13.46 21.24
N ARG A 212 -10.16 -14.31 21.72
CA ARG A 212 -10.05 -15.73 21.36
C ARG A 212 -11.32 -16.54 21.63
N ALA A 213 -11.94 -16.35 22.80
CA ALA A 213 -13.18 -17.04 23.14
C ALA A 213 -14.32 -16.64 22.18
N ASP A 214 -14.35 -15.37 21.76
CA ASP A 214 -15.34 -14.89 20.81
C ASP A 214 -15.10 -15.48 19.40
N ALA A 215 -13.84 -15.56 18.98
CA ALA A 215 -13.47 -16.15 17.69
C ALA A 215 -13.87 -17.64 17.60
N GLN A 216 -13.75 -18.39 18.69
CA GLN A 216 -14.22 -19.78 18.78
C GLN A 216 -15.75 -19.89 18.67
N ARG A 217 -16.49 -18.92 19.24
CA ARG A 217 -17.94 -18.85 19.08
C ARG A 217 -18.33 -18.51 17.64
N LEU A 218 -17.59 -17.61 16.99
CA LEU A 218 -17.76 -17.31 15.56
C LEU A 218 -17.53 -18.56 14.71
N GLU A 219 -16.42 -19.27 14.88
CA GLU A 219 -16.12 -20.53 14.19
C GLU A 219 -17.30 -21.52 14.31
N THR A 220 -17.78 -21.75 15.54
CA THR A 220 -18.91 -22.64 15.81
C THR A 220 -20.19 -22.19 15.10
N SER A 221 -20.49 -20.88 15.14
CA SER A 221 -21.71 -20.33 14.54
C SER A 221 -21.66 -20.27 13.02
N VAL A 222 -20.47 -20.07 12.43
CA VAL A 222 -20.25 -20.12 10.99
C VAL A 222 -20.55 -21.52 10.47
N GLY A 223 -20.04 -22.56 11.15
CA GLY A 223 -20.38 -23.95 10.88
C GLY A 223 -19.93 -24.42 9.49
N ARG A 224 -18.78 -23.93 9.02
CA ARG A 224 -18.16 -24.33 7.74
C ARG A 224 -16.84 -25.05 8.01
N PRO A 225 -16.57 -26.17 7.32
CA PRO A 225 -15.40 -27.01 7.62
C PRO A 225 -14.06 -26.34 7.27
N ASN A 226 -14.06 -25.36 6.37
CA ASN A 226 -12.89 -24.61 5.96
C ASN A 226 -12.63 -23.35 6.81
N VAL A 227 -13.43 -23.08 7.85
CA VAL A 227 -13.27 -21.91 8.72
C VAL A 227 -12.76 -22.36 10.08
N ARG A 228 -11.71 -21.70 10.59
CA ARG A 228 -11.16 -21.98 11.92
C ARG A 228 -10.70 -20.72 12.65
N ALA A 229 -10.88 -20.66 13.97
CA ALA A 229 -10.26 -19.63 14.79
C ALA A 229 -8.80 -19.97 15.09
N LEU A 230 -7.90 -19.02 14.87
CA LEU A 230 -6.47 -19.19 15.15
C LEU A 230 -6.22 -19.09 16.67
N LYS A 231 -5.49 -20.05 17.24
CA LYS A 231 -5.37 -20.22 18.70
C LYS A 231 -4.02 -19.78 19.26
N ASP A 232 -3.03 -19.68 18.41
CA ASP A 232 -1.62 -19.40 18.67
C ASP A 232 -1.24 -17.92 18.43
N LEU A 233 -2.25 -17.04 18.28
CA LEU A 233 -2.07 -15.59 18.19
C LEU A 233 -1.98 -14.98 19.60
N ASN A 234 -0.76 -14.76 20.10
CA ASN A 234 -0.51 -14.12 21.39
C ASN A 234 0.05 -12.70 21.24
N THR A 235 0.74 -12.44 20.14
CA THR A 235 1.44 -11.18 19.86
C THR A 235 1.12 -10.65 18.47
N PRO A 236 1.34 -9.35 18.21
CA PRO A 236 1.29 -8.80 16.85
C PRO A 236 2.20 -9.53 15.85
N THR A 237 3.34 -10.02 16.32
CA THR A 237 4.30 -10.79 15.54
C THR A 237 3.70 -12.10 15.05
N ASP A 238 2.93 -12.80 15.89
CA ASP A 238 2.23 -14.03 15.48
C ASP A 238 1.20 -13.73 14.37
N ALA A 239 0.45 -12.64 14.51
CA ALA A 239 -0.52 -12.20 13.49
C ALA A 239 0.17 -11.87 12.17
N ALA A 240 1.29 -11.14 12.19
CA ALA A 240 2.08 -10.85 11.01
C ALA A 240 2.62 -12.12 10.34
N GLY A 241 3.02 -13.13 11.13
CA GLY A 241 3.40 -14.46 10.63
C GLY A 241 2.27 -15.11 9.82
N TYR A 242 1.03 -15.06 10.29
CA TYR A 242 -0.10 -15.53 9.48
C TYR A 242 -0.35 -14.65 8.24
N ILE A 243 -0.28 -13.32 8.38
CA ILE A 243 -0.58 -12.38 7.30
C ILE A 243 0.38 -12.55 6.10
N ILE A 244 1.69 -12.74 6.34
CA ILE A 244 2.66 -12.88 5.24
C ILE A 244 2.46 -14.19 4.44
N HIS A 245 1.85 -15.21 5.04
CA HIS A 245 1.58 -16.50 4.39
C HIS A 245 0.17 -16.61 3.80
N ALA A 246 -0.73 -15.67 4.10
CA ALA A 246 -2.07 -15.66 3.53
C ALA A 246 -2.05 -15.17 2.07
N HIS A 247 -2.95 -15.69 1.25
CA HIS A 247 -3.17 -15.18 -0.10
C HIS A 247 -3.92 -13.84 -0.07
N ALA A 248 -4.79 -13.65 0.92
CA ALA A 248 -5.52 -12.41 1.15
C ALA A 248 -5.99 -12.23 2.60
N VAL A 249 -6.19 -10.97 2.98
CA VAL A 249 -6.71 -10.53 4.29
C VAL A 249 -7.96 -9.68 4.09
N VAL A 250 -8.99 -9.94 4.88
CA VAL A 250 -10.16 -9.07 5.05
C VAL A 250 -10.11 -8.51 6.46
N SER A 251 -10.11 -7.20 6.63
CA SER A 251 -10.04 -6.59 7.97
C SER A 251 -10.80 -5.28 8.05
N VAL A 252 -11.41 -5.04 9.21
CA VAL A 252 -11.85 -3.69 9.63
C VAL A 252 -10.65 -2.79 9.96
N ASP A 253 -10.87 -1.46 10.01
CA ASP A 253 -9.90 -0.39 10.33
C ASP A 253 -9.12 -0.65 11.64
N THR A 254 -7.95 -1.29 11.50
CA THR A 254 -7.09 -1.72 12.62
C THR A 254 -5.63 -1.84 12.20
N ALA A 255 -4.75 -2.18 13.16
CA ALA A 255 -3.36 -2.51 12.87
C ALA A 255 -3.19 -3.63 11.82
N ILE A 256 -4.13 -4.58 11.70
CA ILE A 256 -4.06 -5.68 10.73
C ILE A 256 -4.05 -5.14 9.29
N VAL A 257 -4.81 -4.08 9.01
CA VAL A 257 -4.82 -3.39 7.71
C VAL A 257 -3.41 -2.91 7.37
N HIS A 258 -2.77 -2.19 8.29
CA HIS A 258 -1.43 -1.64 8.05
C HIS A 258 -0.34 -2.72 8.03
N MET A 259 -0.49 -3.82 8.78
CA MET A 259 0.39 -4.98 8.66
C MET A 259 0.30 -5.61 7.26
N ALA A 260 -0.92 -5.83 6.74
CA ALA A 260 -1.12 -6.39 5.41
C ALA A 260 -0.53 -5.48 4.32
N VAL A 261 -0.69 -4.15 4.44
CA VAL A 261 -0.04 -3.19 3.53
C VAL A 261 1.48 -3.31 3.60
N GLY A 262 2.06 -3.33 4.80
CA GLY A 262 3.52 -3.41 4.98
C GLY A 262 4.14 -4.72 4.49
N LEU A 263 3.39 -5.82 4.61
CA LEU A 263 3.78 -7.14 4.11
C LEU A 263 3.42 -7.38 2.64
N GLU A 264 2.80 -6.38 2.00
CA GLU A 264 2.25 -6.47 0.66
C GLU A 264 1.33 -7.69 0.43
N THR A 265 0.60 -8.08 1.47
CA THR A 265 -0.44 -9.10 1.39
C THR A 265 -1.70 -8.48 0.78
N ARG A 266 -2.39 -9.21 -0.09
CA ARG A 266 -3.64 -8.73 -0.68
C ARG A 266 -4.66 -8.43 0.42
N LEU A 267 -5.34 -7.30 0.31
CA LEU A 267 -6.15 -6.73 1.37
C LEU A 267 -7.47 -6.17 0.85
N VAL A 268 -8.57 -6.66 1.41
CA VAL A 268 -9.87 -5.98 1.40
C VAL A 268 -10.08 -5.33 2.76
N ALA A 269 -9.98 -4.01 2.81
CA ALA A 269 -10.14 -3.23 4.02
C ALA A 269 -11.57 -2.71 4.15
N ILE A 270 -12.18 -2.86 5.33
CA ILE A 270 -13.53 -2.35 5.61
C ILE A 270 -13.40 -1.09 6.47
N TYR A 271 -13.84 0.04 5.90
CA TYR A 271 -13.74 1.36 6.54
C TYR A 271 -15.11 2.05 6.58
N PRO A 272 -15.36 2.95 7.55
CA PRO A 272 -16.54 3.79 7.53
C PRO A 272 -16.49 4.79 6.35
N ALA A 273 -17.59 4.98 5.64
CA ALA A 273 -17.75 6.04 4.66
C ALA A 273 -17.77 7.41 5.36
N MET A 274 -16.80 8.28 5.09
CA MET A 274 -16.68 9.57 5.77
C MET A 274 -17.28 10.73 4.95
N GLY A 275 -18.10 10.44 3.93
CA GLY A 275 -18.60 11.44 2.99
C GLY A 275 -17.43 12.16 2.30
N ASP A 276 -17.49 13.49 2.28
CA ASP A 276 -16.43 14.34 1.72
C ASP A 276 -15.22 14.52 2.67
N GLU A 277 -15.29 14.05 3.92
CA GLU A 277 -14.17 14.16 4.86
C GLU A 277 -13.05 13.20 4.48
N HIS A 278 -11.85 13.74 4.24
CA HIS A 278 -10.66 12.93 3.99
C HIS A 278 -10.31 12.09 5.23
N ASN A 279 -10.15 10.78 5.05
CA ASN A 279 -9.65 9.88 6.09
C ASN A 279 -8.15 9.62 5.89
N PRO A 280 -7.27 10.28 6.68
CA PRO A 280 -5.82 10.16 6.50
C PRO A 280 -5.25 8.80 6.93
N TRP A 281 -6.08 7.92 7.52
CA TRP A 281 -5.70 6.57 7.95
C TRP A 281 -6.07 5.48 6.94
N LEU A 282 -6.65 5.84 5.78
CA LEU A 282 -6.91 4.86 4.75
C LEU A 282 -5.60 4.19 4.31
N PRO A 283 -5.60 2.88 4.05
CA PRO A 283 -4.44 2.24 3.43
C PRO A 283 -4.24 2.80 2.02
N PRO A 284 -3.00 2.89 1.52
CA PRO A 284 -2.73 3.32 0.16
C PRO A 284 -3.41 2.35 -0.82
N LEU A 285 -4.16 2.88 -1.78
CA LEU A 285 -4.75 2.07 -2.84
C LEU A 285 -3.64 1.50 -3.72
N SER A 286 -3.76 0.22 -4.05
CA SER A 286 -2.79 -0.48 -4.89
C SER A 286 -3.46 -1.63 -5.64
N THR A 287 -2.74 -2.31 -6.53
CA THR A 287 -3.23 -3.53 -7.16
C THR A 287 -3.55 -4.63 -6.15
N LYS A 288 -2.95 -4.58 -4.95
CA LYS A 288 -3.14 -5.54 -3.86
C LYS A 288 -4.09 -5.05 -2.77
N THR A 289 -4.53 -3.79 -2.79
CA THR A 289 -5.30 -3.19 -1.68
C THR A 289 -6.53 -2.46 -2.19
N THR A 290 -7.68 -2.80 -1.63
CA THR A 290 -8.98 -2.19 -1.93
C THR A 290 -9.75 -1.90 -0.64
N VAL A 291 -10.65 -0.94 -0.70
CA VAL A 291 -11.44 -0.48 0.44
C VAL A 291 -12.92 -0.61 0.14
N VAL A 292 -13.63 -1.36 0.98
CA VAL A 292 -15.09 -1.43 1.00
C VAL A 292 -15.60 -0.51 2.11
N TYR A 293 -16.50 0.39 1.75
CA TYR A 293 -17.02 1.37 2.67
C TYR A 293 -18.32 0.91 3.33
N SER A 294 -18.38 1.03 4.65
CA SER A 294 -19.61 0.90 5.44
C SER A 294 -20.29 2.26 5.52
N PRO A 295 -21.50 2.45 4.96
CA PRO A 295 -22.23 3.71 5.02
C PRO A 295 -22.46 4.20 6.46
N GLN A 296 -22.49 5.51 6.64
CA GLN A 296 -22.69 6.15 7.93
C GLN A 296 -23.96 7.01 7.93
N ASP A 297 -24.64 7.05 9.07
CA ASP A 297 -25.57 8.15 9.35
C ASP A 297 -24.74 9.35 9.83
N GLU A 298 -24.57 10.34 8.95
CA GLU A 298 -23.77 11.54 9.24
C GLU A 298 -24.27 12.30 10.47
N GLN A 299 -25.59 12.36 10.69
CA GLN A 299 -26.14 13.09 11.82
C GLN A 299 -25.84 12.36 13.13
N HIS A 300 -25.99 11.04 13.14
CA HIS A 300 -25.65 10.22 14.30
C HIS A 300 -24.15 10.31 14.60
N TYR A 301 -23.32 10.06 13.60
CA TYR A 301 -21.85 10.09 13.72
C TYR A 301 -21.34 11.44 14.24
N ARG A 302 -21.81 12.57 13.70
CA ARG A 302 -21.38 13.90 14.15
C ARG A 302 -21.77 14.20 15.61
N ARG A 303 -22.85 13.60 16.12
CA ARG A 303 -23.31 13.79 17.50
C ARG A 303 -22.61 12.86 18.49
N THR A 304 -22.44 11.59 18.14
CA THR A 304 -21.97 10.56 19.09
C THR A 304 -20.50 10.18 18.91
N GLY A 305 -19.92 10.48 17.73
CA GLY A 305 -18.60 9.98 17.31
C GLY A 305 -18.57 8.47 17.04
N GLN A 306 -19.72 7.79 17.12
CA GLN A 306 -19.83 6.35 16.90
C GLN A 306 -20.02 6.06 15.41
N LYS A 307 -19.22 5.11 14.89
CA LYS A 307 -19.21 4.69 13.50
C LYS A 307 -19.96 3.35 13.36
N ASN A 308 -20.74 3.20 12.31
CA ASN A 308 -21.39 1.94 11.98
C ASN A 308 -20.51 1.10 11.06
N MET A 309 -19.92 0.03 11.58
CA MET A 309 -19.08 -0.90 10.82
C MET A 309 -19.87 -2.08 10.22
N ASN A 310 -21.20 -2.08 10.29
CA ASN A 310 -22.04 -3.23 9.92
C ASN A 310 -22.88 -3.03 8.66
N ALA A 311 -22.82 -1.86 8.04
CA ALA A 311 -23.71 -1.48 6.93
C ALA A 311 -23.10 -1.70 5.53
N PHE A 312 -21.91 -2.29 5.45
CA PHE A 312 -21.25 -2.58 4.17
C PHE A 312 -21.89 -3.76 3.43
N SER A 313 -21.69 -3.82 2.11
CA SER A 313 -22.10 -4.95 1.27
C SER A 313 -21.09 -6.11 1.40
N ILE A 314 -21.57 -7.26 1.87
CA ILE A 314 -20.75 -8.48 1.91
C ILE A 314 -20.42 -8.97 0.49
N GLU A 315 -21.34 -8.76 -0.46
CA GLU A 315 -21.12 -9.08 -1.88
C GLU A 315 -19.97 -8.25 -2.47
N ASP A 316 -19.85 -6.97 -2.10
CA ASP A 316 -18.74 -6.12 -2.54
C ASP A 316 -17.41 -6.63 -1.97
N VAL A 317 -17.40 -7.09 -0.71
CA VAL A 317 -16.20 -7.70 -0.10
C VAL A 317 -15.79 -8.95 -0.85
N VAL A 318 -16.72 -9.84 -1.19
CA VAL A 318 -16.43 -11.06 -1.96
C VAL A 318 -15.97 -10.72 -3.37
N THR A 319 -16.64 -9.78 -4.05
CA THR A 319 -16.26 -9.32 -5.40
C THR A 319 -14.86 -8.75 -5.45
N GLU A 320 -14.51 -7.90 -4.48
CA GLU A 320 -13.17 -7.33 -4.38
C GLU A 320 -12.12 -8.39 -4.01
N LEU A 321 -12.48 -9.35 -3.16
CA LEU A 321 -11.63 -10.48 -2.82
C LEU A 321 -11.40 -11.37 -4.06
N ASP A 322 -12.42 -11.61 -4.88
CA ASP A 322 -12.32 -12.30 -6.15
C ASP A 322 -11.40 -11.57 -7.11
N ARG A 323 -11.54 -10.25 -7.23
CA ARG A 323 -10.64 -9.42 -8.05
C ARG A 323 -9.19 -9.58 -7.59
N LEU A 324 -8.92 -9.48 -6.29
CA LEU A 324 -7.58 -9.62 -5.73
C LEU A 324 -7.03 -11.04 -5.89
N LEU A 325 -7.82 -12.07 -5.63
CA LEU A 325 -7.40 -13.47 -5.76
C LEU A 325 -7.37 -13.95 -7.22
N SER A 326 -8.04 -13.27 -8.14
CA SER A 326 -7.93 -13.51 -9.59
C SER A 326 -6.69 -12.85 -10.18
N THR A 327 -6.11 -11.85 -9.51
CA THR A 327 -4.74 -11.40 -9.80
C THR A 327 -3.67 -12.38 -9.29
N ASP A 328 -4.08 -13.57 -8.83
CA ASP A 328 -3.24 -14.63 -8.27
C ASP A 328 -3.02 -15.83 -9.19
N THR A 329 -3.04 -15.63 -10.50
CA THR A 329 -2.28 -16.50 -11.40
C THR A 329 -0.83 -16.01 -11.45
N GLY A 330 -0.10 -16.17 -10.35
CA GLY A 330 1.28 -16.61 -10.46
C GLY A 330 1.21 -18.14 -10.60
N ILE A 331 0.88 -18.71 -11.75
CA ILE A 331 1.42 -18.54 -13.10
C ILE A 331 0.26 -18.31 -14.06
N ASP A 332 0.12 -17.13 -14.64
CA ASP A 332 -0.64 -16.97 -15.87
C ASP A 332 0.07 -17.85 -16.89
N PRO A 333 -0.59 -18.86 -17.48
CA PRO A 333 0.07 -19.69 -18.47
C PRO A 333 0.66 -18.77 -19.53
N VAL A 334 1.99 -18.78 -19.62
CA VAL A 334 2.68 -17.96 -20.60
C VAL A 334 2.44 -18.62 -21.94
N ILE A 335 1.77 -17.91 -22.82
CA ILE A 335 1.63 -18.32 -24.20
C ILE A 335 2.89 -17.84 -24.91
N THR A 336 3.56 -18.77 -25.59
CA THR A 336 4.60 -18.44 -26.54
C THR A 336 4.00 -18.41 -27.94
N LEU A 337 4.17 -17.30 -28.65
CA LEU A 337 3.82 -17.15 -30.06
C LEU A 337 5.08 -16.84 -30.87
N HIS A 338 5.27 -17.54 -31.98
CA HIS A 338 6.26 -17.13 -32.96
C HIS A 338 5.72 -15.95 -33.76
N ALA A 339 6.64 -15.07 -34.11
CA ALA A 339 6.37 -13.88 -34.86
C ALA A 339 7.52 -13.61 -35.84
N ARG A 340 7.18 -12.99 -36.97
CA ARG A 340 8.16 -12.45 -37.90
C ARG A 340 8.27 -10.94 -37.70
N ILE A 341 9.50 -10.44 -37.70
CA ILE A 341 9.72 -8.99 -37.74
C ILE A 341 9.40 -8.53 -39.16
N VAL A 342 8.51 -7.54 -39.29
CA VAL A 342 8.07 -6.99 -40.57
C VAL A 342 8.36 -5.49 -40.63
N ALA A 343 8.49 -4.96 -41.86
CA ALA A 343 8.64 -3.52 -42.04
C ALA A 343 7.35 -2.81 -41.62
N GLY A 344 7.47 -1.81 -40.74
CA GLY A 344 6.35 -0.97 -40.33
C GLY A 344 5.94 0.03 -41.41
N LEU A 345 4.76 0.63 -41.25
CA LEU A 345 4.24 1.68 -42.13
C LEU A 345 4.94 3.06 -41.95
N GLY A 346 5.86 3.18 -40.98
CA GLY A 346 6.60 4.43 -40.70
C GLY A 346 5.77 5.56 -40.10
N VAL A 347 4.52 5.31 -39.71
CA VAL A 347 3.57 6.33 -39.24
C VAL A 347 3.87 6.80 -37.81
N ALA A 348 4.51 5.95 -36.99
CA ALA A 348 4.90 6.25 -35.62
C ALA A 348 6.29 6.92 -35.50
N THR A 349 7.00 7.12 -36.61
CA THR A 349 8.36 7.70 -36.60
C THR A 349 8.30 9.15 -36.11
N GLY A 350 8.72 9.37 -34.86
CA GLY A 350 8.77 10.68 -34.22
C GLY A 350 7.64 11.01 -33.23
N THR A 351 6.59 10.18 -33.13
CA THR A 351 5.50 10.37 -32.16
C THR A 351 5.81 9.74 -30.80
N LEU A 352 6.44 8.55 -30.80
CA LEU A 352 6.79 7.81 -29.57
C LEU A 352 7.74 8.57 -28.65
N ALA A 353 8.70 9.32 -29.20
CA ALA A 353 9.59 10.18 -28.41
C ALA A 353 8.85 11.21 -27.54
N ARG A 354 7.63 11.59 -27.95
CA ARG A 354 6.77 12.51 -27.19
C ARG A 354 5.79 11.78 -26.28
N GLN A 355 5.35 10.59 -26.68
CA GLN A 355 4.35 9.81 -25.96
C GLN A 355 4.95 9.06 -24.77
N LEU A 356 6.14 8.46 -24.91
CA LEU A 356 6.79 7.69 -23.84
C LEU A 356 6.93 8.48 -22.53
N PRO A 357 7.35 9.76 -22.51
CA PRO A 357 7.41 10.55 -21.27
C PRO A 357 6.04 10.84 -20.63
N LEU A 358 4.95 10.79 -21.39
CA LEU A 358 3.60 10.99 -20.88
C LEU A 358 3.03 9.67 -20.34
N ILE A 359 3.28 8.58 -21.06
CA ILE A 359 2.90 7.22 -20.63
C ILE A 359 3.65 6.85 -19.35
N SER A 360 4.94 7.15 -19.27
CA SER A 360 5.80 6.78 -18.12
C SER A 360 5.43 7.46 -16.81
N GLN A 361 4.64 8.56 -16.83
CA GLN A 361 4.12 9.17 -15.61
C GLN A 361 3.15 8.24 -14.86
N ALA A 362 2.37 7.44 -15.60
CA ALA A 362 1.41 6.50 -15.03
C ALA A 362 1.84 5.02 -15.20
N PHE A 363 2.85 4.76 -16.04
CA PHE A 363 3.39 3.43 -16.32
C PHE A 363 4.92 3.47 -16.46
N PRO A 364 5.68 3.65 -15.36
CA PRO A 364 7.11 4.06 -15.41
C PRO A 364 8.05 3.14 -16.17
N GLU A 365 7.74 1.85 -16.23
CA GLU A 365 8.58 0.81 -16.84
C GLU A 365 8.84 0.99 -18.35
N VAL A 366 7.98 1.72 -19.08
CA VAL A 366 8.22 2.01 -20.50
C VAL A 366 9.14 3.23 -20.70
N GLY A 367 9.53 3.94 -19.64
CA GLY A 367 10.30 5.18 -19.73
C GLY A 367 11.66 5.02 -20.41
N GLU A 368 12.27 3.84 -20.30
CA GLU A 368 13.58 3.50 -20.91
C GLU A 368 13.45 2.88 -22.31
N CYS A 369 12.25 2.80 -22.88
CA CYS A 369 12.06 2.25 -24.22
C CYS A 369 12.72 3.15 -25.28
N TYR A 370 13.28 2.52 -26.31
CA TYR A 370 13.71 3.22 -27.51
C TYR A 370 12.47 3.85 -28.18
N PRO A 371 12.55 5.11 -28.66
CA PRO A 371 11.41 5.82 -29.25
C PRO A 371 11.08 5.35 -30.67
N GLY A 372 10.72 4.07 -30.80
CA GLY A 372 10.29 3.42 -32.05
C GLY A 372 9.55 2.11 -31.75
N THR A 373 8.82 1.61 -32.75
CA THR A 373 8.12 0.31 -32.67
C THR A 373 8.84 -0.76 -33.49
N ILE A 374 8.80 -1.99 -32.98
CA ILE A 374 9.10 -3.21 -33.71
C ILE A 374 7.75 -3.76 -34.18
N ASN A 375 7.59 -3.92 -35.50
CA ASN A 375 6.35 -4.45 -36.06
C ASN A 375 6.46 -5.97 -36.17
N LEU A 376 5.51 -6.67 -35.59
CA LEU A 376 5.47 -8.12 -35.53
C LEU A 376 4.26 -8.66 -36.29
N LEU A 377 4.50 -9.65 -37.14
CA LEU A 377 3.47 -10.50 -37.72
C LEU A 377 3.44 -11.83 -36.97
N LEU A 378 2.41 -12.04 -36.16
CA LEU A 378 2.21 -13.24 -35.35
C LEU A 378 1.68 -14.39 -36.20
N GLU A 379 2.14 -15.61 -35.93
CA GLU A 379 1.62 -16.83 -36.59
C GLU A 379 0.15 -17.12 -36.27
N ARG A 380 -0.32 -16.64 -35.10
CA ARG A 380 -1.72 -16.77 -34.66
C ARG A 380 -2.27 -15.38 -34.34
N PRO A 381 -3.51 -15.07 -34.77
CA PRO A 381 -4.20 -13.85 -34.37
C PRO A 381 -4.26 -13.72 -32.85
N LEU A 382 -4.02 -12.50 -32.36
CA LEU A 382 -4.03 -12.16 -30.95
C LEU A 382 -4.88 -10.91 -30.75
N VAL A 383 -5.84 -10.99 -29.84
CA VAL A 383 -6.69 -9.86 -29.43
C VAL A 383 -6.42 -9.57 -27.97
N VAL A 384 -6.06 -8.33 -27.63
CA VAL A 384 -5.90 -7.91 -26.23
C VAL A 384 -7.27 -7.73 -25.58
N THR A 385 -7.51 -8.47 -24.50
CA THR A 385 -8.76 -8.44 -23.73
C THR A 385 -8.60 -7.74 -22.39
N ARG A 386 -7.40 -7.82 -21.78
CA ARG A 386 -7.10 -7.20 -20.50
C ARG A 386 -5.70 -6.56 -20.53
N PRO A 387 -5.59 -5.28 -20.91
CA PRO A 387 -4.31 -4.59 -20.91
C PRO A 387 -3.77 -4.38 -19.50
N ASP A 388 -2.44 -4.34 -19.38
CA ASP A 388 -1.73 -3.99 -18.15
C ASP A 388 -1.89 -2.53 -17.77
N HIS A 389 -2.01 -1.69 -18.78
CA HIS A 389 -2.25 -0.28 -18.63
C HIS A 389 -3.05 0.23 -19.81
N ARG A 390 -3.98 1.14 -19.54
CA ARG A 390 -4.69 1.93 -20.54
C ARG A 390 -4.43 3.39 -20.24
N THR A 391 -3.89 4.12 -21.20
CA THR A 391 -3.60 5.54 -21.02
C THR A 391 -4.89 6.36 -20.97
N ALA A 392 -4.84 7.52 -20.33
CA ALA A 392 -5.77 8.60 -20.69
C ALA A 392 -5.52 9.02 -22.17
N PRO A 393 -6.45 9.72 -22.84
CA PRO A 393 -6.21 10.21 -24.19
C PRO A 393 -4.97 11.11 -24.27
N ILE A 394 -3.99 10.73 -25.09
CA ILE A 394 -2.72 11.46 -25.29
C ILE A 394 -2.74 12.12 -26.67
N ALA A 395 -2.22 13.35 -26.77
CA ALA A 395 -2.07 14.03 -28.06
C ALA A 395 -1.24 13.19 -29.06
N TRP A 396 -1.85 12.85 -30.20
CA TRP A 396 -1.23 12.08 -31.28
C TRP A 396 -0.28 12.94 -32.12
N THR A 397 -0.64 14.20 -32.34
CA THR A 397 0.15 15.17 -33.12
C THR A 397 0.60 16.34 -32.25
N PRO A 398 1.68 17.07 -32.65
CA PRO A 398 2.13 18.27 -31.94
C PRO A 398 1.06 19.34 -31.74
N SER A 399 0.02 19.36 -32.58
CA SER A 399 -1.08 20.32 -32.49
C SER A 399 -2.05 20.06 -31.33
N GLY A 400 -2.01 18.86 -30.73
CA GLY A 400 -2.93 18.45 -29.67
C GLY A 400 -4.40 18.25 -30.10
N ARG A 401 -4.73 18.47 -31.38
CA ARG A 401 -6.11 18.42 -31.89
C ARG A 401 -6.68 17.01 -32.01
N ILE A 402 -5.80 16.01 -32.09
CA ILE A 402 -6.16 14.59 -32.17
C ILE A 402 -5.51 13.92 -30.97
N THR A 403 -6.32 13.22 -30.18
CA THR A 403 -5.87 12.42 -29.04
C THR A 403 -6.15 10.95 -29.30
N GLU A 404 -5.33 10.08 -28.74
CA GLU A 404 -5.44 8.63 -28.88
C GLU A 404 -5.30 7.94 -27.52
N VAL A 405 -5.98 6.79 -27.37
CA VAL A 405 -5.87 5.92 -26.19
C VAL A 405 -5.01 4.72 -26.56
N PHE A 406 -4.12 4.35 -25.64
CA PHE A 406 -3.20 3.23 -25.83
C PHE A 406 -3.44 2.15 -24.80
N ASP A 407 -3.49 0.91 -25.27
CA ASP A 407 -3.38 -0.28 -24.45
C ASP A 407 -1.93 -0.77 -24.48
N LEU A 408 -1.41 -1.08 -23.29
CA LEU A 408 -0.08 -1.66 -23.08
C LEU A 408 -0.23 -3.03 -22.46
N VAL A 409 0.51 -4.01 -22.96
CA VAL A 409 0.57 -5.36 -22.39
C VAL A 409 2.04 -5.75 -22.22
N ARG A 410 2.41 -6.17 -21.01
CA ARG A 410 3.75 -6.70 -20.70
C ARG A 410 3.97 -8.01 -21.44
N ILE A 411 5.07 -8.09 -22.16
CA ILE A 411 5.55 -9.28 -22.84
C ILE A 411 7.05 -9.47 -22.57
N GLU A 412 7.57 -10.65 -22.85
CA GLU A 412 8.99 -10.86 -23.06
C GLU A 412 9.24 -11.18 -24.53
N LEU A 413 10.25 -10.58 -25.12
CA LEU A 413 10.69 -10.84 -26.49
C LEU A 413 11.94 -11.73 -26.46
N GLU A 414 11.95 -12.79 -27.27
CA GLU A 414 13.08 -13.70 -27.45
C GLU A 414 13.44 -13.72 -28.94
N LEU A 415 14.63 -13.27 -29.31
CA LEU A 415 15.06 -13.17 -30.71
C LEU A 415 15.70 -14.50 -31.14
N ASP A 416 15.53 -14.93 -32.40
CA ASP A 416 15.96 -16.27 -32.84
C ASP A 416 17.46 -16.58 -32.63
N HIS A 417 18.31 -15.55 -32.58
CA HIS A 417 19.76 -15.69 -32.35
C HIS A 417 20.18 -15.49 -30.88
N SER A 418 19.24 -15.28 -29.97
CA SER A 418 19.52 -15.07 -28.55
C SER A 418 18.47 -15.74 -27.66
N PRO A 419 18.88 -16.66 -26.75
CA PRO A 419 17.95 -17.23 -25.78
C PRO A 419 17.56 -16.24 -24.66
N LEU A 420 18.13 -15.03 -24.68
CA LEU A 420 17.80 -14.00 -23.70
C LEU A 420 16.40 -13.47 -23.97
N ARG A 421 15.57 -13.51 -22.93
CA ARG A 421 14.27 -12.85 -22.92
C ARG A 421 14.44 -11.42 -22.45
N VAL A 422 13.98 -10.47 -23.25
CA VAL A 422 14.03 -9.05 -22.93
C VAL A 422 12.62 -8.53 -22.63
N PRO A 423 12.44 -7.71 -21.59
CA PRO A 423 11.17 -7.03 -21.34
C PRO A 423 10.77 -6.16 -22.54
N ALA A 424 9.52 -6.29 -22.94
CA ALA A 424 8.93 -5.50 -24.01
C ALA A 424 7.42 -5.31 -23.75
N TRP A 425 6.76 -4.49 -24.57
CA TRP A 425 5.34 -4.22 -24.41
C TRP A 425 4.64 -4.18 -25.75
N LEU A 426 3.49 -4.86 -25.87
CA LEU A 426 2.56 -4.60 -26.97
C LEU A 426 2.05 -3.17 -26.80
N TYR A 427 2.13 -2.39 -27.87
CA TYR A 427 1.75 -0.99 -27.93
C TYR A 427 0.61 -0.84 -28.93
N ILE A 428 -0.61 -0.59 -28.42
CA ILE A 428 -1.82 -0.70 -29.24
C ILE A 428 -2.60 0.61 -29.18
N ALA A 429 -2.57 1.36 -30.28
CA ALA A 429 -3.42 2.54 -30.47
C ALA A 429 -4.86 2.12 -30.83
N HIS A 430 -5.86 2.69 -30.15
CA HIS A 430 -7.27 2.33 -30.34
C HIS A 430 -7.82 2.70 -31.72
N GLY A 431 -7.34 3.79 -32.31
CA GLY A 431 -7.67 4.25 -33.67
C GLY A 431 -6.78 3.66 -34.78
N SER A 432 -5.83 2.78 -34.48
CA SER A 432 -4.97 2.18 -35.49
C SER A 432 -5.70 1.16 -36.37
N PRO A 433 -5.48 1.15 -37.70
CA PRO A 433 -5.92 0.07 -38.58
C PRO A 433 -5.42 -1.32 -38.12
N HIS A 434 -4.27 -1.37 -37.44
CA HIS A 434 -3.71 -2.62 -36.94
C HIS A 434 -4.58 -3.29 -35.87
N ARG A 435 -5.45 -2.54 -35.20
CA ARG A 435 -6.44 -3.10 -34.27
C ARG A 435 -7.47 -3.98 -34.97
N GLN A 436 -7.66 -3.81 -36.28
CA GLN A 436 -8.52 -4.66 -37.11
C GLN A 436 -7.74 -5.81 -37.75
N THR A 437 -6.42 -5.86 -37.60
CA THR A 437 -5.55 -6.94 -38.09
C THR A 437 -4.91 -7.68 -36.91
N PRO A 438 -5.62 -8.61 -36.26
CA PRO A 438 -5.18 -9.24 -35.00
C PRO A 438 -3.85 -10.03 -35.11
N SER A 439 -3.33 -10.26 -36.31
CA SER A 439 -2.01 -10.87 -36.53
C SER A 439 -0.86 -9.87 -36.55
N THR A 440 -1.11 -8.55 -36.67
CA THR A 440 -0.04 -7.54 -36.73
C THR A 440 -0.06 -6.68 -35.48
N HIS A 441 1.06 -6.63 -34.76
CA HIS A 441 1.19 -5.87 -33.51
C HIS A 441 2.46 -5.03 -33.49
N GLU A 442 2.37 -3.87 -32.86
CA GLU A 442 3.53 -3.02 -32.57
C GLU A 442 4.06 -3.32 -31.17
N VAL A 443 5.38 -3.42 -31.04
CA VAL A 443 6.08 -3.67 -29.78
C VAL A 443 7.04 -2.52 -29.49
N ILE A 444 7.05 -2.06 -28.25
CA ILE A 444 8.09 -1.15 -27.72
C ILE A 444 9.00 -1.93 -26.77
N ALA A 445 10.29 -1.61 -26.79
CA ALA A 445 11.31 -2.23 -25.95
C ALA A 445 12.47 -1.25 -25.77
N GLN A 446 13.46 -1.59 -24.93
CA GLN A 446 14.75 -0.91 -24.95
C GLN A 446 15.43 -1.09 -26.33
N ALA A 447 16.51 -0.35 -26.60
CA ALA A 447 17.23 -0.47 -27.86
C ALA A 447 17.75 -1.91 -28.05
N LEU A 448 17.31 -2.57 -29.13
CA LEU A 448 17.72 -3.92 -29.51
C LEU A 448 18.46 -3.87 -30.85
N ASP A 449 19.50 -4.69 -30.98
CA ASP A 449 20.13 -4.95 -32.27
C ASP A 449 19.27 -5.97 -33.04
N LEU A 450 18.70 -5.52 -34.16
CA LEU A 450 17.82 -6.32 -35.01
C LEU A 450 18.47 -6.68 -36.35
N GLU A 451 19.76 -6.36 -36.54
CA GLU A 451 20.44 -6.60 -37.81
C GLU A 451 20.47 -8.10 -38.14
N GLY A 452 19.91 -8.47 -39.29
CA GLY A 452 19.83 -9.86 -39.75
C GLY A 452 18.75 -10.72 -39.08
N ILE A 453 17.98 -10.20 -38.12
CA ILE A 453 16.95 -10.96 -37.40
C ILE A 453 15.63 -10.94 -38.15
N GLN A 454 15.09 -12.12 -38.49
CA GLN A 454 13.84 -12.25 -39.24
C GLN A 454 12.66 -12.79 -38.40
N GLY A 455 12.96 -13.47 -37.29
CA GLY A 455 11.98 -14.10 -36.42
C GLY A 455 12.27 -13.89 -34.94
N CYS A 456 11.21 -14.00 -34.14
CA CYS A 456 11.25 -13.91 -32.70
C CYS A 456 10.08 -14.68 -32.08
N ARG A 457 10.15 -14.89 -30.77
CA ARG A 457 9.04 -15.37 -29.95
C ARG A 457 8.60 -14.28 -29.00
N ILE A 458 7.28 -14.12 -28.85
CA ILE A 458 6.69 -13.32 -27.78
C ILE A 458 6.15 -14.26 -26.70
N HIS A 459 6.45 -13.92 -25.46
CA HIS A 459 5.99 -14.61 -24.26
C HIS A 459 5.08 -13.67 -23.51
N LEU A 460 3.82 -14.05 -23.33
CA LEU A 460 2.83 -13.19 -22.70
C LEU A 460 1.83 -13.98 -21.89
N ARG A 461 1.18 -13.29 -20.95
CA ARG A 461 0.20 -13.90 -20.07
C ARG A 461 -1.08 -14.24 -20.84
N ALA A 462 -1.51 -15.50 -20.77
CA ALA A 462 -2.72 -15.98 -21.45
C ALA A 462 -3.96 -15.15 -21.10
N ASN A 463 -4.07 -14.66 -19.86
CA ASN A 463 -5.24 -13.92 -19.43
C ASN A 463 -5.35 -12.52 -20.05
N ALA A 464 -4.26 -11.94 -20.57
CA ALA A 464 -4.24 -10.62 -21.17
C ALA A 464 -4.83 -10.60 -22.60
N VAL A 465 -4.96 -11.78 -23.20
CA VAL A 465 -5.26 -11.94 -24.62
C VAL A 465 -6.26 -13.07 -24.90
N ALA A 466 -6.89 -13.02 -26.06
CA ALA A 466 -7.57 -14.15 -26.68
C ALA A 466 -6.84 -14.48 -27.99
N LEU A 467 -6.50 -15.75 -28.19
CA LEU A 467 -6.05 -16.25 -29.49
C LEU A 467 -7.30 -16.57 -30.34
N ALA A 468 -7.35 -16.09 -31.57
CA ALA A 468 -8.45 -16.38 -32.49
C ALA A 468 -8.09 -17.46 -33.51
#